data_AF-A0A0D3ACV9-F1
#
_entry.id   AF-A0A0D3ACV9-F1
#
_cell.length_a   1.000
_cell.length_b   1.000
_cell.length_c   1.000
_cell.angle_alpha   90.00
_cell.angle_beta   90.00
_cell.angle_gamma   90.00
#
_symmetry.space_group_name_H-M   'P 1'
#
loop_
_entity.id
_entity.type
_entity.pdbx_description
1 polymer ?
#
loop_
_entity_poly.entity_id
_entity_poly.type
_entity_poly.pdbx_seq_one_letter_code
_entity_poly.pdbx_strand_id
1 'polypeptide(L)' 'MMYSMFHFGYSKWSVIPSDERELWLRQFAQEFNWHSDLTETVRKKFNEKAMDSYTKQMNA' A
#
# COMPACT_ATOMS: atom_id res chain seq x y z
N MET A 1 16.29 -7.23 3.81
CA MET A 1 15.62 -8.30 3.04
C MET A 1 14.68 -7.61 2.07
N MET A 2 14.94 -7.73 0.78
CA MET A 2 14.22 -7.00 -0.26
C MET A 2 12.79 -7.57 -0.34
N TYR A 3 11.79 -6.83 0.10
CA TYR A 3 10.38 -7.16 -0.12
C TYR A 3 10.09 -6.91 -1.60
N SER A 4 10.62 -7.77 -2.46
CA SER A 4 10.42 -7.69 -3.89
C SER A 4 8.94 -7.87 -4.17
N MET A 5 8.37 -6.80 -4.77
CA MET A 5 7.28 -6.78 -5.74
C MET A 5 6.38 -8.01 -5.71
N PHE A 6 5.12 -7.79 -5.35
CA PHE A 6 3.96 -8.68 -5.46
C PHE A 6 4.28 -10.06 -6.04
N HIS A 7 4.01 -11.12 -5.27
CA HIS A 7 4.13 -12.50 -5.75
C HIS A 7 3.38 -12.75 -7.08
N PHE A 8 2.44 -11.87 -7.43
CA PHE A 8 1.69 -11.86 -8.68
C PHE A 8 1.60 -10.45 -9.29
N GLY A 9 1.63 -10.35 -10.62
CA GLY A 9 1.33 -9.11 -11.34
C GLY A 9 -0.16 -8.77 -11.26
N TYR A 10 -0.60 -8.15 -10.17
CA TYR A 10 -1.99 -7.72 -10.01
C TYR A 10 -2.33 -6.61 -10.99
N SER A 11 -3.53 -6.65 -11.57
CA SER A 11 -3.96 -5.65 -12.56
C SER A 11 -4.50 -4.35 -11.95
N LYS A 12 -4.79 -4.32 -10.65
CA LYS A 12 -5.29 -3.14 -9.92
C LYS A 12 -4.87 -3.23 -8.46
N TRP A 13 -4.75 -2.09 -7.80
CA TRP A 13 -4.50 -2.08 -6.36
C TRP A 13 -5.61 -2.77 -5.56
N SER A 14 -6.87 -2.61 -5.96
CA SER A 14 -8.02 -3.15 -5.25
C SER A 14 -8.14 -4.68 -5.29
N VAL A 15 -7.49 -5.34 -6.26
CA VAL A 15 -7.52 -6.82 -6.37
C VAL A 15 -6.42 -7.49 -5.56
N ILE A 16 -5.47 -6.72 -5.02
CA ILE A 16 -4.44 -7.23 -4.12
C ILE A 16 -5.11 -7.68 -2.81
N PRO A 17 -4.75 -8.86 -2.27
CA PRO A 17 -5.22 -9.32 -0.96
C PRO A 17 -5.04 -8.27 0.14
N SER A 18 -5.96 -8.24 1.10
CA SER A 18 -5.90 -7.31 2.23
C SER A 18 -4.61 -7.44 3.03
N ASP A 19 -4.12 -8.67 3.23
CA ASP A 19 -2.90 -8.96 3.97
C ASP A 19 -1.66 -8.37 3.29
N GLU A 20 -1.57 -8.48 1.96
CA GLU A 20 -0.49 -7.87 1.18
C GLU A 20 -0.55 -6.34 1.23
N ARG A 21 -1.74 -5.74 1.06
CA ARG A 21 -1.88 -4.28 1.20
C ARG A 21 -1.53 -3.79 2.59
N GLU A 22 -1.82 -4.58 3.62
CA GLU A 22 -1.46 -4.26 5.00
C GLU A 22 0.05 -4.39 5.25
N LEU A 23 0.72 -5.38 4.65
CA LEU A 23 2.19 -5.47 4.69
C LEU A 23 2.85 -4.24 4.08
N TRP A 24 2.35 -3.75 2.94
CA TRP A 24 2.83 -2.51 2.32
C TRP A 24 2.61 -1.29 3.21
N LEU A 25 1.42 -1.16 3.82
CA LEU A 25 1.15 -0.09 4.78
C LEU A 25 2.11 -0.16 5.98
N ARG A 26 2.37 -1.36 6.51
CA ARG A 26 3.29 -1.55 7.64
C ARG A 26 4.72 -1.17 7.26
N GLN A 27 5.19 -1.55 6.07
CA GLN A 27 6.52 -1.14 5.58
C GLN A 27 6.62 0.38 5.42
N PHE A 28 5.61 1.01 4.83
CA PHE A 28 5.55 2.48 4.74
C PHE A 28 5.54 3.12 6.14
N ALA A 29 4.75 2.57 7.06
CA ALA A 29 4.63 3.07 8.42
C ALA A 29 5.88 2.90 9.26
N GLN A 30 6.74 1.91 8.97
CA GLN A 30 7.99 1.70 9.68
C GLN A 30 8.94 2.90 9.58
N GLU A 31 8.80 3.73 8.54
CA GLU A 31 9.63 4.92 8.34
C GLU A 31 9.15 6.13 9.17
N PHE A 32 8.03 6.02 9.89
CA PHE A 32 7.41 7.14 10.61
C PHE A 32 6.98 6.75 12.02
N ASN A 33 7.12 7.69 12.97
CA ASN A 33 6.52 7.57 14.30
C ASN A 33 5.27 8.47 14.36
N TRP A 34 4.07 7.86 14.36
CA TRP A 34 2.80 8.58 14.54
C TRP A 34 1.94 7.95 15.63
N HIS A 35 1.01 8.75 16.15
CA HIS A 35 0.08 8.29 17.17
C HIS A 35 -0.87 7.22 16.62
N SER A 36 -1.11 6.16 17.38
CA SER A 36 -1.90 5.00 16.92
C SER A 36 -3.31 5.38 16.43
N ASP A 37 -3.91 6.45 16.98
CA ASP A 37 -5.21 6.97 16.54
C ASP A 37 -5.23 7.45 15.07
N LEU A 38 -4.07 7.79 14.51
CA LEU A 38 -3.93 8.20 13.12
C LEU A 38 -3.87 7.02 12.16
N THR A 39 -3.73 5.79 12.66
CA THR A 39 -3.50 4.59 11.83
C THR A 39 -4.60 4.38 10.81
N GLU A 40 -5.88 4.56 11.19
CA GLU A 40 -6.98 4.39 10.24
C GLU A 40 -7.00 5.50 9.18
N THR A 41 -6.73 6.74 9.58
CA THR A 41 -6.64 7.88 8.66
C THR A 41 -5.50 7.69 7.65
N VAL A 42 -4.33 7.29 8.14
CA VAL A 42 -3.17 6.99 7.28
C VAL A 42 -3.48 5.81 6.37
N ARG A 43 -4.09 4.74 6.87
CA ARG A 43 -4.52 3.58 6.07
C ARG A 43 -5.43 4.00 4.91
N LYS A 44 -6.43 4.85 5.16
CA LYS A 44 -7.35 5.34 4.11
C LYS A 44 -6.59 6.15 3.06
N LYS A 45 -5.80 7.14 3.49
CA LYS A 45 -5.03 8.02 2.59
C LYS A 45 -3.98 7.26 1.78
N PHE A 46 -3.32 6.28 2.41
CA PHE A 46 -2.37 5.40 1.77
C PHE A 46 -3.04 4.58 0.66
N ASN A 47 -4.20 3.98 0.93
CA ASN A 47 -4.93 3.21 -0.08
C ASN A 47 -5.39 4.08 -1.26
N GLU A 48 -5.93 5.26 -1.00
CA GLU A 48 -6.30 6.22 -2.05
C GLU A 48 -5.11 6.56 -2.96
N LYS A 49 -3.97 6.88 -2.34
CA LYS A 49 -2.75 7.23 -3.08
C LYS A 49 -2.17 6.04 -3.83
N ALA A 50 -2.15 4.86 -3.22
CA ALA A 50 -1.68 3.64 -3.83
C ALA A 50 -2.52 3.26 -5.06
N MET A 51 -3.86 3.41 -4.99
CA MET A 51 -4.73 3.21 -6.16
C MET A 51 -4.41 4.15 -7.32
N ASP A 52 -4.25 5.45 -7.05
CA ASP A 52 -3.88 6.46 -8.06
C ASP A 52 -2.52 6.15 -8.69
N SER A 53 -1.50 5.92 -7.85
CA SER A 53 -0.14 5.62 -8.30
C SER A 53 -0.04 4.31 -9.09
N TYR A 54 -0.74 3.26 -8.65
CA TYR A 54 -0.76 1.96 -9.33
C TYR A 54 -1.42 2.07 -10.71
N THR A 55 -2.55 2.76 -10.80
CA THR A 55 -3.26 3.01 -12.06
C THR A 55 -2.39 3.79 -13.04
N LYS A 56 -1.66 4.81 -12.55
CA LYS A 56 -0.74 5.59 -13.38
C LYS A 56 0.44 4.76 -13.89
N GLN A 57 1.04 3.92 -13.05
CA GLN A 57 2.15 3.07 -13.46
C GLN A 57 1.75 2.02 -14.51
N MET A 58 0.51 1.53 -14.47
CA MET A 58 0.03 0.56 -15.46
C MET A 58 -0.33 1.17 -16.82
N ASN A 59 -0.67 2.46 -16.84
CA ASN A 59 -1.02 3.18 -18.06
C ASN A 59 0.16 3.99 -18.64
N ALA A 60 1.35 3.90 -18.02
CA ALA A 60 2.59 4.57 -18.44
C ALA A 60 3.46 3.62 -19.28
#